data_AF-A0A0F9ZTW2-F1
#
_entry.id   AF-A0A0F9ZTW2-F1
#
_cell.length_a   1.000
_cell.length_b   1.000
_cell.length_c   1.000
_cell.angle_alpha   90.00
_cell.angle_beta   90.00
_cell.angle_gamma   90.00
#
_symmetry.space_group_name_H-M   'P 1'
#
loop_
_entity.id
_entity.type
_entity.pdbx_description
1 polymer ?
#
loop_
_entity_poly.entity_id
_entity_poly.type
_entity_poly.pdbx_seq_one_letter_code
_entity_poly.pdbx_strand_id
1 'polypeptide(L)'
;MNASACLSGIRPRLRLLALAPVVVIAYIVTLIAIDEFFFASNRIVIKSVPVEKVGRHPQSTIGTENEDPEPTKSVQLDFERVINKTLGFEKVIAIGLPERSDKRDALELMASLSGFDIEWVDGVKPSSIPSKAVPYGIDPSAVQDNFLGSWRGHMNAIRQIVEQETGSALIMEDDMDWDIHLKSQLRDIARGARRILHEPSELPHSPYGDDWDVLWLGHCGEPFPETLEENAGLSSESIEKMSAKYFIQDDDTVPPYSQVSQLVDWSQYQPQTRIVHRTAAPICTFAYAVSQRGARKILYGLSVDGLHMAFDNSLAQLCRDAMYGLGRNQSSALNMKCISVNPTIMFHHKAKGLVASGSDIQNVGGDGSVREKGETESIRWSIRLNLQNILAGKRLEAQF
;
A
#
# COMPACT_ATOMS: atom_id res chain seq x y z
N MET A 1 67.10 -54.80 -3.42
CA MET A 1 66.80 -54.63 -4.86
C MET A 1 65.76 -53.55 -4.98
N ASN A 2 66.01 -52.62 -5.90
CA ASN A 2 65.39 -51.30 -6.00
C ASN A 2 63.92 -51.31 -6.41
N ALA A 3 63.27 -50.22 -6.00
CA ALA A 3 61.96 -49.73 -6.39
C ALA A 3 61.82 -49.51 -7.91
N SER A 4 60.65 -49.81 -8.47
CA SER A 4 59.91 -48.87 -9.32
C SER A 4 58.57 -49.42 -9.77
N ALA A 5 57.61 -48.49 -9.86
CA ALA A 5 56.43 -48.52 -10.71
C ALA A 5 55.28 -49.48 -10.34
N CYS A 6 54.37 -49.00 -9.51
CA CYS A 6 52.96 -48.88 -9.91
C CYS A 6 52.20 -48.12 -8.81
N LEU A 7 51.76 -46.89 -9.09
CA LEU A 7 50.59 -46.20 -8.47
C LEU A 7 50.50 -44.78 -9.07
N SER A 8 50.31 -44.70 -10.38
CA SER A 8 49.87 -43.48 -11.07
C SER A 8 48.48 -43.75 -11.65
N GLY A 9 47.43 -43.16 -11.08
CA GLY A 9 46.12 -43.23 -11.73
C GLY A 9 44.89 -43.12 -10.84
N ILE A 10 44.86 -42.23 -9.85
CA ILE A 10 43.58 -41.74 -9.34
C ILE A 10 43.38 -40.35 -9.92
N ARG A 11 42.49 -40.32 -10.92
CA ARG A 11 42.22 -39.20 -11.82
C ARG A 11 41.82 -37.92 -11.07
N PRO A 12 42.33 -36.73 -11.46
CA PRO A 12 41.90 -35.43 -10.91
C PRO A 12 40.43 -35.08 -11.19
N ARG A 13 39.70 -35.92 -11.92
CA ARG A 13 38.28 -35.73 -12.26
C ARG A 13 37.32 -35.96 -11.09
N LEU A 14 37.68 -36.75 -10.07
CA LEU A 14 36.77 -36.98 -8.93
C LEU A 14 36.75 -35.81 -7.92
N ARG A 15 37.85 -35.04 -7.81
CA ARG A 15 37.87 -33.84 -6.96
C ARG A 15 37.08 -32.67 -7.58
N LEU A 16 37.07 -32.54 -8.90
CA LEU A 16 36.26 -31.51 -9.58
C LEU A 16 34.75 -31.76 -9.46
N LEU A 17 34.31 -33.02 -9.47
CA LEU A 17 32.88 -33.38 -9.35
C LEU A 17 32.32 -33.18 -7.94
N ALA A 18 33.15 -33.27 -6.89
CA ALA A 18 32.73 -32.98 -5.52
C ALA A 18 32.75 -31.47 -5.19
N LEU A 19 33.57 -30.68 -5.88
CA LEU A 19 33.66 -29.22 -5.69
C LEU A 19 32.58 -28.45 -6.45
N ALA A 20 32.11 -28.96 -7.60
CA ALA A 20 31.09 -28.30 -8.41
C ALA A 20 29.77 -28.03 -7.65
N PRO A 21 29.14 -28.99 -6.94
CA PRO A 21 27.91 -28.71 -6.19
C PRO A 21 28.16 -27.79 -4.99
N VAL A 22 29.33 -27.85 -4.34
CA VAL A 22 29.66 -26.96 -3.22
C VAL A 22 29.89 -25.52 -3.68
N VAL A 23 30.52 -25.30 -4.84
CA VAL A 23 30.70 -23.97 -5.43
C VAL A 23 29.36 -23.43 -5.96
N VAL A 24 28.52 -24.27 -6.55
CA VAL A 24 27.17 -23.86 -7.00
C VAL A 24 26.27 -23.53 -5.81
N ILE A 25 26.29 -24.33 -4.73
CA ILE A 25 25.53 -24.03 -3.51
C ILE A 25 26.09 -22.77 -2.83
N ALA A 26 27.42 -22.63 -2.74
CA ALA A 26 28.02 -21.41 -2.17
C ALA A 26 27.68 -20.18 -3.00
N TYR A 27 27.66 -20.28 -4.34
CA TYR A 27 27.27 -19.21 -5.26
C TYR A 27 25.77 -18.90 -5.19
N ILE A 28 24.91 -19.90 -5.05
CA ILE A 28 23.46 -19.72 -4.85
C ILE A 28 23.19 -19.11 -3.47
N VAL A 29 23.89 -19.55 -2.41
CA VAL A 29 23.75 -18.99 -1.06
C VAL A 29 24.33 -17.57 -1.00
N THR A 30 25.41 -17.26 -1.72
CA THR A 30 25.89 -15.87 -1.84
C THR A 30 24.97 -15.02 -2.71
N LEU A 31 24.37 -15.56 -3.78
CA LEU A 31 23.36 -14.84 -4.56
C LEU A 31 22.08 -14.59 -3.77
N ILE A 32 21.60 -15.56 -2.97
CA ILE A 32 20.44 -15.40 -2.08
C ILE A 32 20.77 -14.45 -0.93
N ALA A 33 21.97 -14.52 -0.35
CA ALA A 33 22.40 -13.59 0.70
C ALA A 33 22.69 -12.17 0.16
N ILE A 34 23.12 -12.04 -1.09
CA ILE A 34 23.25 -10.76 -1.80
C ILE A 34 21.85 -10.25 -2.13
N ASP A 35 20.92 -11.07 -2.63
CA ASP A 35 19.52 -10.67 -2.80
C ASP A 35 18.96 -10.17 -1.46
N GLU A 36 19.01 -10.95 -0.38
CA GLU A 36 18.49 -10.53 0.93
C GLU A 36 19.20 -9.29 1.51
N PHE A 37 20.51 -9.11 1.29
CA PHE A 37 21.27 -7.96 1.78
C PHE A 37 21.07 -6.69 0.92
N PHE A 38 20.87 -6.83 -0.39
CA PHE A 38 20.54 -5.72 -1.30
C PHE A 38 19.06 -5.33 -1.19
N PHE A 39 18.16 -6.29 -0.97
CA PHE A 39 16.75 -6.03 -0.61
C PHE A 39 16.60 -5.36 0.76
N ALA A 40 17.53 -5.58 1.70
CA ALA A 40 17.52 -4.93 3.01
C ALA A 40 17.93 -3.45 2.97
N SER A 41 18.68 -2.99 1.95
CA SER A 41 19.18 -1.61 1.91
C SER A 41 18.16 -0.57 1.40
N ASN A 42 17.07 -1.00 0.76
CA ASN A 42 16.04 -0.10 0.19
C ASN A 42 14.64 -0.26 0.81
N ARG A 43 14.49 -1.09 1.85
CA ARG A 43 13.23 -1.23 2.59
C ARG A 43 13.28 -0.45 3.89
N ILE A 44 12.15 0.17 4.26
CA ILE A 44 11.91 0.49 5.65
C ILE A 44 11.98 -0.82 6.43
N VAL A 45 12.93 -0.92 7.35
CA VAL A 45 12.99 -2.03 8.30
C VAL A 45 11.87 -1.82 9.31
N ILE A 46 10.73 -2.46 9.05
CA ILE A 46 9.60 -2.51 9.99
C ILE A 46 9.89 -3.63 10.98
N LYS A 47 10.45 -3.26 12.14
CA LYS A 47 10.50 -4.16 13.29
C LYS A 47 9.28 -3.88 14.16
N SER A 48 8.36 -4.84 14.20
CA SER A 48 7.23 -4.81 15.11
C SER A 48 7.56 -5.57 16.38
N VAL A 49 7.21 -5.04 17.53
CA VAL A 49 7.25 -5.77 18.79
C VAL A 49 5.89 -6.45 18.97
N PRO A 50 5.84 -7.74 19.37
CA PRO A 50 4.58 -8.36 19.74
C PRO A 50 3.92 -7.52 20.83
N VAL A 51 2.67 -7.13 20.61
CA VAL A 51 1.87 -6.57 21.68
C VAL A 51 1.75 -7.67 22.72
N GLU A 52 2.35 -7.51 23.91
CA GLU A 52 2.05 -8.38 25.04
C GLU A 52 0.53 -8.49 25.13
N LYS A 53 -0.01 -9.69 25.39
CA LYS A 53 -1.45 -9.83 25.67
C LYS A 53 -1.75 -8.87 26.82
N VAL A 54 -2.18 -7.65 26.51
CA VAL A 54 -2.67 -6.71 27.50
C VAL A 54 -3.92 -7.39 27.98
N GLY A 55 -3.76 -8.09 29.10
CA GLY A 55 -4.62 -9.21 29.47
C GLY A 55 -6.03 -8.71 29.47
N ARG A 56 -6.82 -9.13 28.47
CA ARG A 56 -8.16 -8.63 28.18
C ARG A 56 -8.23 -7.17 28.65
N HIS A 57 -7.55 -6.24 27.95
CA HIS A 57 -7.96 -4.84 28.05
C HIS A 57 -9.47 -4.91 28.12
N PRO A 58 -10.12 -4.40 29.19
CA PRO A 58 -11.55 -4.28 29.14
C PRO A 58 -11.79 -3.72 27.76
N GLN A 59 -12.73 -4.29 27.00
CA GLN A 59 -13.53 -3.40 26.18
C GLN A 59 -13.67 -2.18 27.06
N SER A 60 -13.14 -1.05 26.62
CA SER A 60 -13.55 0.19 27.22
C SER A 60 -15.02 0.29 26.82
N THR A 61 -15.88 -0.53 27.45
CA THR A 61 -17.07 -0.09 28.13
C THR A 61 -16.58 0.99 29.08
N ILE A 62 -16.25 2.15 28.51
CA ILE A 62 -16.95 3.35 28.92
C ILE A 62 -18.42 2.96 28.81
N GLY A 63 -18.93 2.37 29.89
CA GLY A 63 -20.33 2.42 30.25
C GLY A 63 -20.62 3.87 30.58
N THR A 64 -20.64 4.69 29.54
CA THR A 64 -21.80 5.52 29.24
C THR A 64 -22.28 4.87 27.95
N GLU A 65 -23.40 4.15 27.86
CA GLU A 65 -24.75 4.75 27.87
C GLU A 65 -24.80 6.23 27.48
N ASN A 66 -23.89 6.65 26.62
CA ASN A 66 -24.12 7.65 25.62
C ASN A 66 -24.02 6.83 24.35
N GLU A 67 -25.13 6.23 23.91
CA GLU A 67 -25.30 6.00 22.47
C GLU A 67 -24.81 7.28 21.81
N ASP A 68 -23.74 7.20 21.00
CA ASP A 68 -23.37 8.33 20.16
C ASP A 68 -24.69 8.75 19.49
N PRO A 69 -25.16 10.00 19.70
CA PRO A 69 -26.48 10.40 19.24
C PRO A 69 -26.57 10.04 17.78
N GLU A 70 -27.63 9.32 17.40
CA GLU A 70 -27.79 8.85 16.02
C GLU A 70 -27.46 10.02 15.08
N PRO A 71 -26.49 9.85 14.16
CA PRO A 71 -26.06 10.94 13.33
C PRO A 71 -27.28 11.52 12.63
N THR A 72 -27.41 12.84 12.69
CA THR A 72 -28.55 13.53 12.08
C THR A 72 -28.70 13.08 10.63
N LYS A 73 -29.92 13.10 10.11
CA LYS A 73 -30.18 12.70 8.72
C LYS A 73 -29.27 13.46 7.72
N SER A 74 -28.91 14.71 8.02
CA SER A 74 -27.95 15.48 7.23
C SER A 74 -26.54 14.89 7.28
N VAL A 75 -26.04 14.50 8.45
CA VAL A 75 -24.72 13.83 8.59
C VAL A 75 -24.71 12.47 7.89
N GLN A 76 -25.80 11.70 7.99
CA GLN A 76 -25.91 10.43 7.26
C GLN A 76 -25.85 10.64 5.75
N LEU A 77 -26.61 11.61 5.22
CA LEU A 77 -26.61 11.96 3.80
C LEU A 77 -25.26 12.54 3.33
N ASP A 78 -24.50 13.15 4.24
CA ASP A 78 -23.20 13.73 3.91
C ASP A 78 -22.16 12.67 3.55
N PHE A 79 -22.20 11.50 4.21
CA PHE A 79 -21.33 10.37 3.87
C PHE A 79 -21.70 9.73 2.53
N GLU A 80 -22.93 9.91 2.03
CA GLU A 80 -23.33 9.40 0.71
C GLU A 80 -22.66 10.16 -0.44
N ARG A 81 -21.95 11.28 -0.17
CA ARG A 81 -21.13 11.96 -1.19
C ARG A 81 -20.04 11.08 -1.80
N VAL A 82 -19.61 10.02 -1.11
CA VAL A 82 -18.65 9.02 -1.64
C VAL A 82 -19.22 8.21 -2.81
N ILE A 83 -20.53 8.26 -3.06
CA ILE A 83 -21.19 7.49 -4.13
C ILE A 83 -21.14 8.22 -5.47
N ASN A 84 -20.70 9.49 -5.48
CA ASN A 84 -20.58 10.28 -6.70
C ASN A 84 -19.56 9.68 -7.69
N LYS A 85 -19.41 10.33 -8.84
CA LYS A 85 -18.49 9.88 -9.90
C LYS A 85 -17.01 10.06 -9.59
N THR A 86 -16.67 10.68 -8.46
CA THR A 86 -15.29 10.95 -8.04
C THR A 86 -15.00 10.32 -6.67
N LEU A 87 -15.86 9.40 -6.23
CA LEU A 87 -15.74 8.70 -4.97
C LEU A 87 -15.65 9.61 -3.74
N GLY A 88 -16.24 10.82 -3.81
CA GLY A 88 -16.18 11.81 -2.73
C GLY A 88 -14.90 12.66 -2.72
N PHE A 89 -13.94 12.40 -3.61
CA PHE A 89 -12.82 13.29 -3.89
C PHE A 89 -13.21 14.32 -4.96
N GLU A 90 -12.32 15.24 -5.28
CA GLU A 90 -12.52 16.10 -6.45
C GLU A 90 -12.11 15.39 -7.75
N LYS A 91 -11.06 14.57 -7.69
CA LYS A 91 -10.57 13.78 -8.83
C LYS A 91 -10.22 12.35 -8.45
N VAL A 92 -10.28 11.47 -9.43
CA VAL A 92 -9.69 10.12 -9.37
C VAL A 92 -8.70 10.02 -10.51
N ILE A 93 -7.44 9.72 -10.21
CA ILE A 93 -6.31 9.74 -11.13
C ILE A 93 -5.69 8.35 -11.17
N ALA A 94 -5.55 7.77 -12.35
CA ALA A 94 -4.77 6.57 -12.58
C ALA A 94 -3.42 6.91 -13.22
N ILE A 95 -2.37 6.23 -12.75
CA ILE A 95 -1.02 6.32 -13.31
C ILE A 95 -0.71 5.02 -14.03
N GLY A 96 -0.38 5.12 -15.33
CA GLY A 96 -0.03 3.96 -16.13
C GLY A 96 0.84 4.32 -17.32
N LEU A 97 1.71 3.40 -17.73
CA LEU A 97 2.54 3.62 -18.93
C LEU A 97 1.62 3.74 -20.17
N PRO A 98 1.84 4.73 -21.06
CA PRO A 98 0.98 4.92 -22.23
C PRO A 98 0.83 3.69 -23.14
N GLU A 99 1.86 2.86 -23.22
CA GLU A 99 1.85 1.61 -24.00
C GLU A 99 1.07 0.46 -23.34
N ARG A 100 0.72 0.55 -22.05
CA ARG A 100 -0.05 -0.47 -21.32
C ARG A 100 -1.55 -0.26 -21.54
N SER A 101 -1.95 -0.21 -22.82
CA SER A 101 -3.35 -0.06 -23.20
C SER A 101 -4.22 -1.21 -22.67
N ASP A 102 -3.64 -2.41 -22.52
CA ASP A 102 -4.29 -3.56 -21.89
C ASP A 102 -4.78 -3.27 -20.46
N LYS A 103 -3.95 -2.60 -19.66
CA LYS A 103 -4.29 -2.21 -18.29
C LYS A 103 -5.27 -1.05 -18.26
N ARG A 104 -5.06 -0.04 -19.11
CA ARG A 104 -5.95 1.13 -19.26
C ARG A 104 -7.37 0.72 -19.66
N ASP A 105 -7.52 -0.11 -20.69
CA ASP A 105 -8.82 -0.60 -21.16
C ASP A 105 -9.58 -1.35 -20.04
N ALA A 106 -8.86 -2.19 -19.29
CA ALA A 106 -9.45 -2.94 -18.19
C ALA A 106 -9.89 -2.03 -17.04
N LEU A 107 -9.05 -1.07 -16.65
CA LEU A 107 -9.35 -0.15 -15.54
C LEU A 107 -10.52 0.79 -15.87
N GLU A 108 -10.59 1.30 -17.11
CA GLU A 108 -11.72 2.11 -17.59
C GLU A 108 -13.03 1.34 -17.58
N LEU A 109 -13.03 0.09 -18.06
CA LEU A 109 -14.21 -0.75 -18.01
C LEU A 109 -14.68 -0.99 -16.56
N MET A 110 -13.75 -1.28 -15.65
CA MET A 110 -14.07 -1.46 -14.22
C MET A 110 -14.66 -0.20 -13.60
N ALA A 111 -14.07 0.97 -13.87
CA ALA A 111 -14.52 2.26 -13.34
C ALA A 111 -15.92 2.60 -13.86
N SER A 112 -16.16 2.39 -15.16
CA SER A 112 -17.47 2.56 -15.77
C SER A 112 -18.54 1.67 -15.12
N LEU A 113 -18.22 0.41 -14.83
CA LEU A 113 -19.16 -0.52 -14.17
C LEU A 113 -19.34 -0.22 -12.67
N SER A 114 -18.34 0.38 -12.04
CA SER A 114 -18.38 0.84 -10.64
C SER A 114 -19.03 2.23 -10.49
N GLY A 115 -19.24 2.94 -11.61
CA GLY A 115 -19.89 4.24 -11.68
C GLY A 115 -19.02 5.38 -11.14
N PHE A 116 -17.73 5.40 -11.47
CA PHE A 116 -16.84 6.54 -11.26
C PHE A 116 -15.95 6.79 -12.48
N ASP A 117 -15.46 8.02 -12.62
CA ASP A 117 -14.67 8.45 -13.77
C ASP A 117 -13.17 8.49 -13.37
N ILE A 118 -12.27 8.21 -14.31
CA ILE A 118 -10.81 8.24 -14.11
C ILE A 118 -10.19 9.31 -15.02
N GLU A 119 -9.30 10.12 -14.46
CA GLU A 119 -8.33 10.93 -15.19
C GLU A 119 -6.99 10.19 -15.26
N TRP A 120 -6.22 10.40 -16.33
CA TRP A 120 -4.94 9.72 -16.50
C TRP A 120 -3.75 10.65 -16.40
N VAL A 121 -2.73 10.17 -15.70
CA VAL A 121 -1.37 10.69 -15.76
C VAL A 121 -0.47 9.61 -16.32
N ASP A 122 0.29 9.97 -17.35
CA ASP A 122 1.20 9.03 -17.98
C ASP A 122 2.34 8.65 -17.02
N GLY A 123 2.54 7.35 -16.88
CA GLY A 123 3.70 6.77 -16.22
C GLY A 123 4.99 7.14 -16.98
N VAL A 124 6.11 7.13 -16.26
CA VAL A 124 7.39 7.59 -16.80
C VAL A 124 8.39 6.45 -16.81
N LYS A 125 9.04 6.25 -17.97
CA LYS A 125 10.16 5.31 -18.05
C LYS A 125 11.39 5.88 -17.34
N PRO A 126 12.10 5.11 -16.52
CA PRO A 126 13.34 5.56 -15.90
C PRO A 126 14.36 6.10 -16.92
N SER A 127 14.48 5.46 -18.08
CA SER A 127 15.37 5.87 -19.17
C SER A 127 15.04 7.24 -19.80
N SER A 128 13.84 7.76 -19.57
CA SER A 128 13.42 9.08 -20.06
C SER A 128 13.74 10.22 -19.08
N ILE A 129 14.20 9.91 -17.87
CA ILE A 129 14.50 10.90 -16.83
C ILE A 129 15.95 11.40 -17.02
N PRO A 130 16.17 12.69 -17.30
CA PRO A 130 17.53 13.24 -17.41
C PRO A 130 18.26 13.13 -16.07
N SER A 131 19.58 12.87 -16.10
CA SER A 131 20.39 12.79 -14.87
C SER A 131 20.32 14.05 -14.01
N LYS A 132 20.15 15.23 -14.62
CA LYS A 132 19.97 16.52 -13.92
C LYS A 132 18.62 16.67 -13.21
N ALA A 133 17.65 15.81 -13.50
CA ALA A 133 16.32 15.82 -12.90
C ALA A 133 16.16 14.75 -11.81
N VAL A 134 17.20 13.95 -11.57
CA VAL A 134 17.21 12.98 -10.46
C VAL A 134 17.21 13.76 -9.14
N PRO A 135 16.29 13.45 -8.20
CA PRO A 135 16.20 14.17 -6.94
C PRO A 135 17.45 13.99 -6.07
N TYR A 136 17.75 14.99 -5.24
CA TYR A 136 18.78 14.90 -4.21
C TYR A 136 18.53 13.69 -3.31
N GLY A 137 19.58 13.01 -2.85
CA GLY A 137 19.50 11.81 -2.02
C GLY A 137 19.54 10.49 -2.81
N ILE A 138 19.35 10.53 -4.13
CA ILE A 138 19.50 9.37 -5.01
C ILE A 138 20.84 9.42 -5.74
N ASP A 139 21.61 8.34 -5.63
CA ASP A 139 22.77 8.10 -6.49
C ASP A 139 22.31 7.36 -7.76
N PRO A 140 22.31 8.02 -8.95
CA PRO A 140 21.87 7.39 -10.20
C PRO A 140 22.66 6.14 -10.57
N SER A 141 23.90 6.01 -10.09
CA SER A 141 24.74 4.83 -10.36
C SER A 141 24.41 3.64 -9.46
N ALA A 142 23.75 3.88 -8.33
CA ALA A 142 23.30 2.87 -7.39
C ALA A 142 21.84 2.42 -7.64
N VAL A 143 21.09 3.16 -8.46
CA VAL A 143 19.71 2.79 -8.82
C VAL A 143 19.74 1.71 -9.91
N GLN A 144 19.62 0.46 -9.49
CA GLN A 144 19.40 -0.68 -10.41
C GLN A 144 17.93 -0.87 -10.78
N ASP A 145 17.01 -0.33 -9.97
CA ASP A 145 15.57 -0.56 -10.08
C ASP A 145 14.84 0.55 -10.83
N ASN A 146 13.68 0.21 -11.41
CA ASN A 146 12.83 1.14 -12.14
C ASN A 146 12.05 2.13 -11.23
N PHE A 147 12.38 2.27 -9.94
CA PHE A 147 11.60 3.09 -9.01
C PHE A 147 11.59 4.59 -9.36
N LEU A 148 12.62 5.09 -10.06
CA LEU A 148 12.65 6.49 -10.51
C LEU A 148 11.47 6.82 -11.45
N GLY A 149 11.07 5.85 -12.28
CA GLY A 149 9.91 5.97 -13.14
C GLY A 149 8.61 6.08 -12.35
N SER A 150 8.44 5.18 -11.36
CA SER A 150 7.32 5.20 -10.41
C SER A 150 7.27 6.54 -9.65
N TRP A 151 8.37 6.96 -9.03
CA TRP A 151 8.48 8.27 -8.37
C TRP A 151 8.04 9.39 -9.30
N ARG A 152 8.59 9.45 -10.52
CA ARG A 152 8.27 10.56 -11.43
C ARG A 152 6.80 10.55 -11.84
N GLY A 153 6.21 9.38 -12.06
CA GLY A 153 4.77 9.21 -12.33
C GLY A 153 3.91 9.75 -11.20
N HIS A 154 4.12 9.28 -9.96
CA HIS A 154 3.39 9.78 -8.79
C HIS A 154 3.59 11.27 -8.55
N MET A 155 4.82 11.77 -8.68
CA MET A 155 5.10 13.20 -8.52
C MET A 155 4.48 14.06 -9.62
N ASN A 156 4.21 13.51 -10.81
CA ASN A 156 3.43 14.21 -11.85
C ASN A 156 1.96 14.34 -11.45
N ALA A 157 1.35 13.24 -10.96
CA ALA A 157 -0.04 13.28 -10.48
C ALA A 157 -0.20 14.22 -9.28
N ILE A 158 0.72 14.18 -8.32
CA ILE A 158 0.71 15.08 -7.16
C ILE A 158 0.92 16.54 -7.59
N ARG A 159 1.83 16.80 -8.54
CA ARG A 159 2.02 18.15 -9.09
C ARG A 159 0.75 18.67 -9.75
N GLN A 160 0.04 17.82 -10.50
CA GLN A 160 -1.23 18.19 -11.13
C GLN A 160 -2.27 18.65 -10.10
N ILE A 161 -2.38 18.00 -8.93
CA ILE A 161 -3.29 18.42 -7.85
C ILE A 161 -2.98 19.87 -7.42
N VAL A 162 -1.70 20.21 -7.28
CA VAL A 162 -1.28 21.56 -6.87
C VAL A 162 -1.50 22.58 -7.98
N GLU A 163 -1.11 22.26 -9.22
CA GLU A 163 -1.23 23.15 -10.38
C GLU A 163 -2.68 23.48 -10.73
N GLN A 164 -3.59 22.53 -10.53
CA GLN A 164 -5.03 22.69 -10.85
C GLN A 164 -5.84 23.16 -9.64
N GLU A 165 -5.20 23.41 -8.50
CA GLU A 165 -5.83 23.78 -7.23
C GLU A 165 -6.86 22.75 -6.71
N THR A 166 -6.81 21.51 -7.22
CA THR A 166 -7.70 20.40 -6.85
C THR A 166 -7.70 20.17 -5.34
N GLY A 167 -8.89 20.17 -4.73
CA GLY A 167 -9.08 20.03 -3.28
C GLY A 167 -8.62 18.68 -2.74
N SER A 168 -8.92 17.59 -3.45
CA SER A 168 -8.39 16.26 -3.15
C SER A 168 -8.44 15.34 -4.37
N ALA A 169 -7.52 14.39 -4.47
CA ALA A 169 -7.60 13.35 -5.49
C ALA A 169 -7.21 11.98 -4.95
N LEU A 170 -7.94 10.95 -5.37
CA LEU A 170 -7.50 9.56 -5.27
C LEU A 170 -6.51 9.27 -6.39
N ILE A 171 -5.31 8.82 -6.07
CA ILE A 171 -4.29 8.38 -7.02
C ILE A 171 -4.19 6.85 -6.93
N MET A 172 -4.19 6.16 -8.07
CA MET A 172 -4.04 4.70 -8.14
C MET A 172 -3.11 4.26 -9.29
N GLU A 173 -2.53 3.07 -9.17
CA GLU A 173 -1.75 2.42 -10.23
C GLU A 173 -2.68 1.76 -11.28
N ASP A 174 -2.14 1.41 -12.46
CA ASP A 174 -2.95 0.94 -13.60
C ASP A 174 -3.38 -0.54 -13.52
N ASP A 175 -2.80 -1.31 -12.61
CA ASP A 175 -3.10 -2.71 -12.35
C ASP A 175 -3.94 -2.93 -11.09
N MET A 176 -4.76 -1.94 -10.71
CA MET A 176 -5.66 -2.05 -9.57
C MET A 176 -6.85 -2.97 -9.76
N ASP A 177 -7.33 -3.48 -8.64
CA ASP A 177 -8.64 -4.08 -8.43
C ASP A 177 -9.24 -3.58 -7.11
N TRP A 178 -10.57 -3.64 -7.02
CA TRP A 178 -11.33 -3.29 -5.82
C TRP A 178 -12.53 -4.20 -5.68
N ASP A 179 -13.12 -4.17 -4.49
CA ASP A 179 -14.37 -4.88 -4.24
C ASP A 179 -15.53 -4.21 -4.98
N ILE A 180 -16.47 -4.98 -5.52
CA ILE A 180 -17.69 -4.43 -6.14
C ILE A 180 -18.49 -3.52 -5.19
N HIS A 181 -18.29 -3.67 -3.88
CA HIS A 181 -18.90 -2.86 -2.82
C HIS A 181 -18.07 -1.61 -2.47
N LEU A 182 -17.16 -1.15 -3.36
CA LEU A 182 -16.24 -0.04 -3.14
C LEU A 182 -16.90 1.18 -2.47
N LYS A 183 -18.06 1.61 -2.97
CA LYS A 183 -18.73 2.83 -2.48
C LYS A 183 -19.26 2.68 -1.04
N SER A 184 -19.74 1.50 -0.65
CA SER A 184 -20.13 1.27 0.75
C SER A 184 -18.92 1.18 1.66
N GLN A 185 -17.83 0.54 1.22
CA GLN A 185 -16.58 0.51 1.98
C GLN A 185 -16.06 1.93 2.22
N LEU A 186 -16.04 2.78 1.18
CA LEU A 186 -15.60 4.17 1.29
C LEU A 186 -16.46 5.01 2.23
N ARG A 187 -17.76 4.73 2.32
CA ARG A 187 -18.66 5.39 3.27
C ARG A 187 -18.26 5.10 4.71
N ASP A 188 -17.95 3.84 5.02
CA ASP A 188 -17.54 3.45 6.37
C ASP A 188 -16.12 3.94 6.69
N ILE A 189 -15.24 3.97 5.69
CA ILE A 189 -13.91 4.59 5.81
C ILE A 189 -14.02 6.09 6.08
N ALA A 190 -14.94 6.80 5.41
CA ALA A 190 -15.17 8.22 5.62
C ALA A 190 -15.60 8.52 7.07
N ARG A 191 -16.45 7.66 7.66
CA ARG A 191 -16.82 7.74 9.10
C ARG A 191 -15.59 7.56 9.98
N GLY A 192 -14.78 6.53 9.71
CA GLY A 192 -13.56 6.27 10.46
C GLY A 192 -12.55 7.40 10.39
N ALA A 193 -12.30 7.94 9.19
CA ALA A 193 -11.38 9.06 8.97
C ALA A 193 -11.76 10.29 9.81
N ARG A 194 -13.03 10.70 9.78
CA ARG A 194 -13.53 11.81 10.61
C ARG A 194 -13.39 11.53 12.10
N ARG A 195 -13.68 10.31 12.53
CA ARG A 195 -13.61 9.93 13.94
C ARG A 195 -12.18 9.92 14.49
N ILE A 196 -11.21 9.46 13.70
CA ILE A 196 -9.79 9.35 14.08
C ILE A 196 -9.09 10.70 14.11
N LEU A 197 -9.49 11.62 13.23
CA LEU A 197 -8.95 12.98 13.20
C LEU A 197 -9.77 13.99 14.00
N HIS A 198 -10.83 13.54 14.68
CA HIS A 198 -11.74 14.39 15.45
C HIS A 198 -12.26 15.57 14.63
N GLU A 199 -12.83 15.27 13.46
CA GLU A 199 -13.40 16.27 12.55
C GLU A 199 -14.39 17.17 13.31
N PRO A 200 -14.09 18.48 13.42
CA PRO A 200 -14.90 19.40 14.22
C PRO A 200 -16.20 19.81 13.53
N SER A 201 -16.26 19.76 12.19
CA SER A 201 -17.45 20.13 11.44
C SER A 201 -18.41 18.94 11.31
N GLU A 202 -19.70 19.16 11.57
CA GLU A 202 -20.73 18.17 11.25
C GLU A 202 -20.86 17.95 9.72
N LEU A 203 -20.57 18.99 8.94
CA LEU A 203 -20.63 19.00 7.48
C LEU A 203 -19.31 19.58 6.91
N PRO A 204 -18.22 18.80 6.92
CA PRO A 204 -16.93 19.21 6.37
C PRO A 204 -16.99 19.29 4.83
N HIS A 205 -16.02 19.97 4.22
CA HIS A 205 -15.96 20.11 2.76
C HIS A 205 -15.72 18.78 2.08
N SER A 206 -14.97 17.85 2.69
CA SER A 206 -14.74 16.50 2.18
C SER A 206 -15.53 15.44 2.96
N PRO A 207 -16.10 14.41 2.30
CA PRO A 207 -16.75 13.30 3.01
C PRO A 207 -15.80 12.60 4.01
N TYR A 208 -14.49 12.66 3.77
CA TYR A 208 -13.46 12.06 4.62
C TYR A 208 -12.98 12.97 5.77
N GLY A 209 -13.58 14.16 5.93
CA GLY A 209 -13.08 15.23 6.80
C GLY A 209 -12.11 16.16 6.08
N ASP A 210 -11.74 17.27 6.72
CA ASP A 210 -10.95 18.35 6.11
C ASP A 210 -9.49 18.40 6.58
N ASP A 211 -9.13 17.56 7.57
CA ASP A 211 -7.82 17.64 8.23
C ASP A 211 -6.85 16.50 7.87
N TRP A 212 -7.21 15.59 6.97
CA TRP A 212 -6.29 14.57 6.47
C TRP A 212 -5.37 15.10 5.37
N ASP A 213 -4.16 14.53 5.26
CA ASP A 213 -3.22 14.81 4.18
C ASP A 213 -3.11 13.65 3.19
N VAL A 214 -3.05 12.42 3.71
CA VAL A 214 -2.99 11.18 2.92
C VAL A 214 -3.99 10.17 3.49
N LEU A 215 -4.76 9.53 2.62
CA LEU A 215 -5.64 8.41 2.96
C LEU A 215 -5.23 7.20 2.10
N TRP A 216 -4.57 6.22 2.71
CA TRP A 216 -4.24 4.96 2.03
C TRP A 216 -5.47 4.06 1.94
N LEU A 217 -5.82 3.69 0.71
CA LEU A 217 -6.94 2.79 0.40
C LEU A 217 -6.47 1.48 -0.24
N GLY A 218 -5.24 1.48 -0.76
CA GLY A 218 -4.56 0.41 -1.45
C GLY A 218 -3.10 0.32 -1.04
N HIS A 219 -2.74 -0.73 -0.30
CA HIS A 219 -1.36 -0.99 0.13
C HIS A 219 -1.14 -2.50 0.38
N CYS A 220 0.11 -2.94 0.43
CA CYS A 220 0.52 -4.32 0.72
C CYS A 220 0.33 -4.74 2.19
N GLY A 221 -0.18 -3.84 3.03
CA GLY A 221 -0.32 -3.99 4.47
C GLY A 221 0.57 -3.03 5.25
N GLU A 222 0.28 -2.91 6.54
CA GLU A 222 1.07 -2.15 7.51
C GLU A 222 0.76 -2.62 8.94
N PRO A 223 1.70 -2.45 9.89
CA PRO A 223 1.40 -2.60 11.31
C PRO A 223 0.63 -1.39 11.86
N PHE A 224 0.26 -1.42 13.14
CA PHE A 224 -0.23 -0.21 13.82
C PHE A 224 0.94 0.61 14.40
N PRO A 225 0.81 1.94 14.54
CA PRO A 225 1.91 2.79 15.00
C PRO A 225 2.48 2.36 16.34
N GLU A 226 1.63 1.94 17.27
CA GLU A 226 2.03 1.51 18.61
C GLU A 226 2.80 0.19 18.66
N THR A 227 2.78 -0.60 17.58
CA THR A 227 3.51 -1.87 17.53
C THR A 227 4.91 -1.73 16.93
N LEU A 228 5.27 -0.54 16.43
CA LEU A 228 6.61 -0.25 15.95
C LEU A 228 7.63 -0.26 17.10
N GLU A 229 8.78 -0.92 16.90
CA GLU A 229 9.85 -1.03 17.91
C GLU A 229 10.32 0.34 18.42
N GLU A 230 10.38 1.35 17.55
CA GLU A 230 10.77 2.70 17.94
C GLU A 230 9.79 3.39 18.90
N ASN A 231 8.56 2.87 19.02
CA ASN A 231 7.54 3.35 19.95
C ASN A 231 7.47 2.49 21.22
N ALA A 232 8.31 1.46 21.35
CA ALA A 232 8.45 0.70 22.58
C ALA A 232 8.93 1.62 23.73
N GLY A 233 8.30 1.47 24.89
CA GLY A 233 8.65 2.25 26.10
C GLY A 233 8.08 3.67 26.15
N LEU A 234 7.26 4.09 25.18
CA LEU A 234 6.48 5.33 25.30
C LEU A 234 5.44 5.24 26.43
N SER A 235 5.03 6.41 26.93
CA SER A 235 3.98 6.50 27.95
C SER A 235 2.64 5.99 27.42
N SER A 236 1.77 5.52 28.30
CA SER A 236 0.42 5.07 27.92
C SER A 236 -0.38 6.17 27.21
N GLU A 237 -0.24 7.43 27.64
CA GLU A 237 -0.90 8.58 26.98
C GLU A 237 -0.41 8.78 25.54
N SER A 238 0.91 8.67 25.32
CA SER A 238 1.50 8.74 23.98
C SER A 238 1.01 7.62 23.07
N ILE A 239 0.93 6.40 23.61
CA ILE A 239 0.44 5.22 22.89
C ILE A 239 -1.04 5.39 22.54
N GLU A 240 -1.87 5.89 23.45
CA GLU A 240 -3.30 6.11 23.20
C GLU A 240 -3.54 7.09 22.05
N LYS A 241 -2.77 8.20 21.99
CA LYS A 241 -2.88 9.20 20.91
C LYS A 241 -2.60 8.62 19.53
N MET A 242 -1.62 7.72 19.42
CA MET A 242 -1.28 7.10 18.13
C MET A 242 -2.13 5.88 17.77
N SER A 243 -2.65 5.18 18.79
CA SER A 243 -3.47 3.96 18.65
C SER A 243 -4.91 4.22 18.24
N ALA A 244 -5.25 5.43 17.78
CA ALA A 244 -6.61 5.78 17.37
C ALA A 244 -7.09 4.88 16.21
N LYS A 245 -8.16 4.12 16.46
CA LYS A 245 -8.77 3.16 15.54
C LYS A 245 -10.27 3.37 15.45
N TYR A 246 -10.83 3.07 14.28
CA TYR A 246 -12.26 2.92 14.06
C TYR A 246 -12.53 1.54 13.47
N PHE A 247 -13.38 0.77 14.13
CA PHE A 247 -13.68 -0.61 13.77
C PHE A 247 -14.98 -0.69 12.98
N ILE A 248 -14.92 -1.33 11.82
CA ILE A 248 -16.06 -1.71 11.00
C ILE A 248 -16.24 -3.21 11.22
N GLN A 249 -17.27 -3.57 11.99
CA GLN A 249 -17.61 -4.94 12.33
C GLN A 249 -18.59 -5.51 11.30
N ASP A 250 -18.65 -6.85 11.20
CA ASP A 250 -19.55 -7.57 10.31
C ASP A 250 -19.45 -7.12 8.83
N ASP A 251 -18.23 -6.72 8.41
CA ASP A 251 -17.94 -6.33 7.04
C ASP A 251 -17.76 -7.58 6.17
N ASP A 252 -18.81 -7.95 5.44
CA ASP A 252 -18.83 -9.09 4.54
C ASP A 252 -17.94 -8.92 3.30
N THR A 253 -17.30 -7.77 3.11
CA THR A 253 -16.31 -7.54 2.05
C THR A 253 -14.89 -7.88 2.49
N VAL A 254 -14.65 -8.11 3.79
CA VAL A 254 -13.35 -8.55 4.31
C VAL A 254 -13.13 -10.02 3.91
N PRO A 255 -12.04 -10.35 3.19
CA PRO A 255 -11.71 -11.73 2.88
C PRO A 255 -11.22 -12.47 4.15
N PRO A 256 -11.13 -13.80 4.13
CA PRO A 256 -10.49 -14.55 5.22
C PRO A 256 -9.11 -13.96 5.53
N TYR A 257 -8.76 -13.84 6.82
CA TYR A 257 -7.49 -13.21 7.22
C TYR A 257 -6.24 -13.96 6.71
N SER A 258 -6.37 -15.19 6.21
CA SER A 258 -5.29 -15.88 5.49
C SER A 258 -4.95 -15.27 4.12
N GLN A 259 -5.81 -14.37 3.61
CA GLN A 259 -5.70 -13.72 2.29
C GLN A 259 -5.33 -12.23 2.39
N VAL A 260 -4.96 -11.76 3.59
CA VAL A 260 -4.54 -10.37 3.83
C VAL A 260 -3.13 -10.34 4.43
N SER A 261 -2.52 -9.16 4.50
CA SER A 261 -1.19 -8.97 5.08
C SER A 261 -1.14 -9.40 6.56
N GLN A 262 -0.09 -10.13 6.95
CA GLN A 262 0.12 -10.59 8.34
C GLN A 262 0.94 -9.61 9.19
N LEU A 263 1.09 -8.35 8.74
CA LEU A 263 1.72 -7.28 9.53
C LEU A 263 0.85 -6.85 10.74
N VAL A 264 -0.42 -7.25 10.73
CA VAL A 264 -1.33 -7.19 11.87
C VAL A 264 -1.55 -8.61 12.39
N ASP A 265 -1.52 -8.79 13.72
CA ASP A 265 -1.91 -10.04 14.35
C ASP A 265 -3.45 -10.16 14.35
N TRP A 266 -3.97 -10.75 13.28
CA TRP A 266 -5.41 -10.94 13.08
C TRP A 266 -6.08 -11.88 14.08
N SER A 267 -5.31 -12.66 14.85
CA SER A 267 -5.88 -13.51 15.91
C SER A 267 -6.53 -12.72 17.05
N GLN A 268 -6.24 -11.41 17.12
CA GLN A 268 -6.79 -10.49 18.11
C GLN A 268 -8.14 -9.90 17.72
N TYR A 269 -8.61 -10.11 16.48
CA TYR A 269 -9.82 -9.48 15.94
C TYR A 269 -10.83 -10.54 15.51
N GLN A 270 -12.12 -10.20 15.62
CA GLN A 270 -13.19 -11.07 15.09
C GLN A 270 -13.05 -11.17 13.56
N PRO A 271 -13.46 -12.29 12.93
CA PRO A 271 -13.60 -12.34 11.48
C PRO A 271 -14.47 -11.19 10.97
N GLN A 272 -14.28 -10.76 9.73
CA GLN A 272 -15.04 -9.67 9.12
C GLN A 272 -14.90 -8.32 9.83
N THR A 273 -13.74 -8.07 10.44
CA THR A 273 -13.39 -6.74 10.98
C THR A 273 -12.48 -5.99 10.00
N ARG A 274 -12.86 -4.76 9.67
CA ARG A 274 -11.99 -3.78 9.01
C ARG A 274 -11.69 -2.63 9.99
N ILE A 275 -10.48 -2.09 9.91
CA ILE A 275 -9.94 -1.14 10.88
C ILE A 275 -9.41 0.06 10.11
N VAL A 276 -10.02 1.22 10.30
CA VAL A 276 -9.43 2.49 9.88
C VAL A 276 -8.55 2.99 11.02
N HIS A 277 -7.34 3.47 10.74
CA HIS A 277 -6.40 3.88 11.78
C HIS A 277 -5.42 4.94 11.30
N ARG A 278 -4.70 5.57 12.23
CA ARG A 278 -3.52 6.38 11.88
C ARG A 278 -2.45 5.48 11.29
N THR A 279 -1.89 5.93 10.17
CA THR A 279 -0.85 5.19 9.45
C THR A 279 0.41 4.98 10.29
N ALA A 280 1.03 3.80 10.21
CA ALA A 280 2.35 3.52 10.77
C ALA A 280 3.44 3.65 9.70
N ALA A 281 3.40 2.75 8.71
CA ALA A 281 4.37 2.62 7.62
C ALA A 281 3.80 1.69 6.53
N PRO A 282 2.91 2.19 5.66
CA PRO A 282 2.29 1.40 4.60
C PRO A 282 3.31 1.00 3.57
N ILE A 283 3.25 -0.26 3.16
CA ILE A 283 4.08 -0.79 2.08
C ILE A 283 3.25 -0.71 0.80
N CYS A 284 3.86 -0.29 -0.32
CA CYS A 284 3.19 -0.07 -1.61
C CYS A 284 2.23 1.15 -1.62
N THR A 285 2.04 1.74 -2.81
CA THR A 285 1.14 2.89 -3.06
C THR A 285 0.13 2.59 -4.15
N PHE A 286 -0.40 1.36 -4.14
CA PHE A 286 -1.42 0.85 -5.06
C PHE A 286 -2.60 1.84 -5.23
N ALA A 287 -3.13 2.36 -4.12
CA ALA A 287 -4.09 3.46 -4.15
C ALA A 287 -4.02 4.32 -2.88
N TYR A 288 -3.90 5.63 -3.05
CA TYR A 288 -3.88 6.59 -1.95
C TYR A 288 -4.51 7.90 -2.40
N ALA A 289 -5.32 8.50 -1.54
CA ALA A 289 -5.82 9.84 -1.77
C ALA A 289 -4.92 10.87 -1.11
N VAL A 290 -4.87 12.06 -1.70
CA VAL A 290 -4.07 13.19 -1.22
C VAL A 290 -4.94 14.44 -1.22
N SER A 291 -4.93 15.19 -0.12
CA SER A 291 -5.56 16.52 -0.07
C SER A 291 -4.64 17.57 -0.70
N GLN A 292 -5.17 18.72 -1.12
CA GLN A 292 -4.36 19.80 -1.69
C GLN A 292 -3.18 20.20 -0.77
N ARG A 293 -3.44 20.22 0.55
CA ARG A 293 -2.42 20.47 1.58
C ARG A 293 -1.39 19.33 1.61
N GLY A 294 -1.85 18.08 1.59
CA GLY A 294 -0.98 16.91 1.51
C GLY A 294 -0.08 16.92 0.28
N ALA A 295 -0.63 17.27 -0.89
CA ALA A 295 0.10 17.29 -2.16
C ALA A 295 1.30 18.24 -2.11
N ARG A 296 1.12 19.44 -1.55
CA ARG A 296 2.22 20.40 -1.35
C ARG A 296 3.31 19.87 -0.42
N LYS A 297 2.91 19.20 0.68
CA LYS A 297 3.87 18.59 1.61
C LYS A 297 4.66 17.44 0.98
N ILE A 298 4.01 16.62 0.15
CA ILE A 298 4.68 15.53 -0.59
C ILE A 298 5.62 16.10 -1.66
N LEU A 299 5.22 17.14 -2.40
CA LEU A 299 6.12 17.82 -3.35
C LEU A 299 7.37 18.36 -2.66
N TYR A 300 7.20 18.99 -1.49
CA TYR A 300 8.35 19.41 -0.70
C TYR A 300 9.20 18.21 -0.28
N GLY A 301 8.59 17.25 0.43
CA GLY A 301 9.31 16.16 1.08
C GLY A 301 10.00 15.21 0.10
N LEU A 302 9.42 14.94 -1.07
CA LEU A 302 9.91 13.93 -2.02
C LEU A 302 10.52 14.51 -3.30
N SER A 303 10.66 15.85 -3.40
CA SER A 303 11.33 16.48 -4.53
C SER A 303 12.22 17.66 -4.14
N VAL A 304 11.78 18.52 -3.22
CA VAL A 304 12.56 19.70 -2.81
C VAL A 304 13.60 19.33 -1.76
N ASP A 305 13.19 18.57 -0.74
CA ASP A 305 14.07 18.10 0.34
C ASP A 305 14.96 16.95 -0.15
N GLY A 306 14.35 15.94 -0.78
CA GLY A 306 15.07 14.87 -1.45
C GLY A 306 14.22 13.61 -1.62
N LEU A 307 14.76 12.62 -2.30
CA LEU A 307 14.21 11.27 -2.32
C LEU A 307 15.27 10.33 -1.74
N HIS A 308 14.87 9.47 -0.81
CA HIS A 308 15.81 8.60 -0.10
C HIS A 308 15.65 7.12 -0.46
N MET A 309 14.47 6.73 -0.96
CA MET A 309 14.12 5.36 -1.29
C MET A 309 13.02 5.35 -2.36
N ALA A 310 12.46 4.19 -2.69
CA ALA A 310 11.29 4.10 -3.57
C ALA A 310 10.15 5.02 -3.07
N PHE A 311 9.31 5.46 -4.00
CA PHE A 311 8.27 6.47 -3.73
C PHE A 311 7.34 6.06 -2.59
N ASP A 312 6.89 4.80 -2.61
CA ASP A 312 6.00 4.23 -1.60
C ASP A 312 6.60 4.29 -0.20
N ASN A 313 7.84 3.80 -0.05
CA ASN A 313 8.56 3.85 1.22
C ASN A 313 8.84 5.30 1.65
N SER A 314 9.15 6.19 0.71
CA SER A 314 9.41 7.59 1.05
C SER A 314 8.14 8.31 1.53
N LEU A 315 6.99 8.05 0.91
CA LEU A 315 5.70 8.57 1.36
C LEU A 315 5.32 7.98 2.73
N ALA A 316 5.53 6.69 2.93
CA ALA A 316 5.34 6.02 4.22
C ALA A 316 6.21 6.67 5.31
N GLN A 317 7.47 7.00 5.01
CA GLN A 317 8.38 7.66 5.94
C GLN A 317 7.87 9.04 6.36
N LEU A 318 7.36 9.86 5.43
CA LEU A 318 6.78 11.18 5.78
C LEU A 318 5.65 11.06 6.81
N CYS A 319 4.83 10.02 6.70
CA CYS A 319 3.75 9.74 7.63
C CYS A 319 4.27 9.17 8.96
N ARG A 320 5.23 8.24 8.90
CA ARG A 320 5.88 7.66 10.08
C ARG A 320 6.57 8.73 10.93
N ASP A 321 7.27 9.69 10.31
CA ASP A 321 7.95 10.79 11.00
C ASP A 321 6.96 11.68 11.78
N ALA A 322 5.78 11.93 11.19
CA ALA A 322 4.72 12.67 11.88
C ALA A 322 4.16 11.88 13.07
N MET A 323 3.99 10.57 12.94
CA MET A 323 3.56 9.71 14.05
C MET A 323 4.62 9.57 15.14
N TYR A 324 5.90 9.49 14.77
CA TYR A 324 7.02 9.50 15.70
C TYR A 324 7.03 10.78 16.53
N GLY A 325 6.83 11.93 15.89
CA GLY A 325 6.70 13.24 16.55
C GLY A 325 5.51 13.28 17.49
N LEU A 326 4.32 12.82 17.04
CA LEU A 326 3.10 12.76 17.84
C LEU A 326 3.31 11.97 19.15
N GLY A 327 3.94 10.78 19.07
CA GLY A 327 4.23 9.95 20.24
C GLY A 327 5.14 10.60 21.28
N ARG A 328 5.94 11.59 20.87
CA ARG A 328 6.93 12.29 21.71
C ARG A 328 6.51 13.71 22.07
N ASN A 329 5.29 14.12 21.72
CA ASN A 329 4.82 15.51 21.82
C ASN A 329 5.78 16.50 21.12
N GLN A 330 6.34 16.08 19.98
CA GLN A 330 7.23 16.88 19.13
C GLN A 330 6.54 17.19 17.80
N SER A 331 6.75 18.39 17.27
CA SER A 331 6.33 18.69 15.90
C SER A 331 7.31 18.03 14.93
N SER A 332 6.81 17.20 14.02
CA SER A 332 7.60 16.86 12.82
C SER A 332 7.59 18.05 11.85
N ALA A 333 8.57 18.08 10.94
CA ALA A 333 8.76 19.21 10.02
C ALA A 333 7.53 19.48 9.14
N LEU A 334 6.84 18.42 8.68
CA LEU A 334 5.67 18.51 7.81
C LEU A 334 4.35 18.18 8.52
N ASN A 335 4.39 17.57 9.70
CA ASN A 335 3.22 17.17 10.49
C ASN A 335 2.13 16.52 9.60
N MET A 336 2.50 15.46 8.88
CA MET A 336 1.63 14.75 7.95
C MET A 336 0.54 13.99 8.70
N LYS A 337 -0.72 14.21 8.33
CA LYS A 337 -1.88 13.52 8.92
C LYS A 337 -2.33 12.40 7.98
N CYS A 338 -1.85 11.19 8.25
CA CYS A 338 -2.07 10.05 7.39
C CYS A 338 -2.99 9.02 8.05
N ILE A 339 -3.96 8.53 7.27
CA ILE A 339 -4.90 7.49 7.67
C ILE A 339 -4.73 6.30 6.72
N SER A 340 -4.90 5.09 7.25
CA SER A 340 -4.94 3.87 6.46
C SER A 340 -6.09 2.96 6.89
N VAL A 341 -6.31 1.89 6.13
CA VAL A 341 -7.37 0.91 6.35
C VAL A 341 -6.84 -0.51 6.20
N ASN A 342 -6.98 -1.31 7.27
CA ASN A 342 -6.59 -2.72 7.30
C ASN A 342 -7.81 -3.63 7.56
N PRO A 343 -8.06 -4.68 6.77
CA PRO A 343 -7.44 -4.94 5.47
C PRO A 343 -7.73 -3.81 4.48
N THR A 344 -6.86 -3.67 3.48
CA THR A 344 -6.99 -2.70 2.40
C THR A 344 -8.23 -2.95 1.53
N ILE A 345 -8.73 -1.94 0.81
CA ILE A 345 -9.93 -2.05 -0.05
C ILE A 345 -9.62 -1.99 -1.55
N MET A 346 -8.40 -1.62 -1.90
CA MET A 346 -7.85 -1.70 -3.25
C MET A 346 -6.55 -2.50 -3.20
N PHE A 347 -6.24 -3.24 -4.27
CA PHE A 347 -5.02 -4.04 -4.32
C PHE A 347 -4.58 -4.32 -5.75
N HIS A 348 -3.31 -4.63 -5.92
CA HIS A 348 -2.74 -5.05 -7.20
C HIS A 348 -3.35 -6.35 -7.72
N HIS A 349 -3.85 -6.30 -8.95
CA HIS A 349 -4.39 -7.45 -9.66
C HIS A 349 -3.31 -8.20 -10.44
N LYS A 350 -3.17 -9.49 -10.13
CA LYS A 350 -2.35 -10.40 -10.91
C LYS A 350 -3.20 -11.02 -12.01
N ALA A 351 -3.15 -10.44 -13.21
CA ALA A 351 -3.93 -10.89 -14.36
C ALA A 351 -3.62 -12.34 -14.78
N LYS A 352 -4.62 -13.02 -15.35
CA LYS A 352 -4.43 -14.28 -16.08
C LYS A 352 -3.49 -14.06 -17.28
N GLY A 353 -2.59 -15.00 -17.55
CA GLY A 353 -1.65 -14.93 -18.67
C GLY A 353 -0.20 -14.98 -18.23
N LEU A 354 0.72 -14.46 -19.04
CA LEU A 354 2.15 -14.48 -18.75
C LEU A 354 2.45 -13.74 -17.43
N VAL A 355 3.16 -14.40 -16.53
CA VAL A 355 3.55 -13.80 -15.24
C VAL A 355 4.43 -12.58 -15.45
N ALA A 356 5.28 -12.60 -16.48
CA ALA A 356 6.13 -11.48 -16.88
C ALA A 356 5.36 -10.21 -17.29
N SER A 357 4.08 -10.32 -17.66
CA SER A 357 3.24 -9.16 -17.98
C SER A 357 2.73 -8.40 -16.74
N GLY A 358 2.96 -8.96 -15.55
CA GLY A 358 2.45 -8.44 -14.27
C GLY A 358 3.29 -7.36 -13.61
N SER A 359 4.49 -7.04 -14.10
CA SER A 359 5.27 -5.92 -13.55
C SER A 359 6.17 -5.29 -14.61
N ASP A 360 6.14 -3.96 -14.68
CA ASP A 360 7.07 -3.16 -15.48
C ASP A 360 8.30 -2.70 -14.65
N ILE A 361 8.33 -3.05 -13.36
CA ILE A 361 9.38 -2.66 -12.42
C ILE A 361 10.22 -3.87 -12.00
N GLN A 362 9.57 -4.99 -11.69
CA GLN A 362 10.21 -6.20 -11.17
C GLN A 362 10.38 -7.24 -12.27
N ASN A 363 11.52 -7.93 -12.28
CA ASN A 363 11.76 -9.03 -13.21
C ASN A 363 11.10 -10.32 -12.67
N VAL A 364 9.81 -10.49 -12.95
CA VAL A 364 9.02 -11.67 -12.59
C VAL A 364 8.71 -12.52 -13.82
N GLY A 365 8.51 -13.83 -13.64
CA GLY A 365 8.05 -14.69 -14.73
C GLY A 365 9.03 -14.83 -15.91
N GLY A 366 10.33 -14.57 -15.70
CA GLY A 366 11.38 -14.73 -16.73
C GLY A 366 11.58 -16.18 -17.20
N ASP A 367 10.94 -17.14 -16.55
CA ASP A 367 10.86 -18.55 -16.92
C ASP A 367 9.75 -18.85 -17.95
N GLY A 368 8.96 -17.84 -18.35
CA GLY A 368 7.82 -18.00 -19.25
C GLY A 368 6.59 -18.59 -18.57
N SER A 369 6.53 -18.55 -17.23
CA SER A 369 5.37 -19.03 -16.47
C SER A 369 4.07 -18.31 -16.85
N VAL A 370 2.98 -19.08 -16.82
CA VAL A 370 1.63 -18.61 -17.14
C VAL A 370 0.74 -18.80 -15.91
N ARG A 371 0.00 -17.74 -15.57
CA ARG A 371 -1.04 -17.74 -14.55
C ARG A 371 -2.37 -18.15 -15.18
N GLU A 372 -2.90 -19.30 -14.78
CA GLU A 372 -4.16 -19.84 -15.33
C GLU A 372 -5.40 -19.07 -14.90
N LYS A 373 -5.38 -18.50 -13.69
CA LYS A 373 -6.48 -17.74 -13.10
C LYS A 373 -5.95 -16.43 -12.52
N GLY A 374 -6.58 -15.32 -12.85
CA GLY A 374 -6.27 -14.05 -12.21
C GLY A 374 -6.62 -14.07 -10.72
N GLU A 375 -5.91 -13.30 -9.92
CA GLU A 375 -6.15 -13.19 -8.49
C GLU A 375 -5.89 -11.77 -8.01
N THR A 376 -6.62 -11.36 -6.98
CA THR A 376 -6.33 -10.14 -6.23
C THR A 376 -6.37 -10.47 -4.75
N GLU A 377 -5.21 -10.43 -4.09
CA GLU A 377 -5.13 -10.57 -2.65
C GLU A 377 -5.91 -9.45 -1.95
N SER A 378 -6.32 -9.69 -0.71
CA SER A 378 -7.09 -8.74 0.11
C SER A 378 -8.46 -8.29 -0.42
N ILE A 379 -8.88 -8.68 -1.62
CA ILE A 379 -10.18 -8.32 -2.21
C ILE A 379 -11.09 -9.55 -2.26
N ARG A 380 -12.25 -9.51 -1.59
CA ARG A 380 -13.17 -10.67 -1.57
C ARG A 380 -13.99 -10.75 -2.85
N TRP A 381 -14.63 -9.67 -3.27
CA TRP A 381 -15.48 -9.62 -4.47
C TRP A 381 -14.81 -8.77 -5.55
N SER A 382 -13.77 -9.33 -6.18
CA SER A 382 -13.00 -8.67 -7.24
C SER A 382 -13.91 -8.17 -8.37
N ILE A 383 -13.84 -6.87 -8.69
CA ILE A 383 -14.51 -6.31 -9.87
C ILE A 383 -13.89 -6.91 -11.14
N ARG A 384 -12.55 -7.07 -11.21
CA ARG A 384 -11.86 -7.64 -12.38
C ARG A 384 -12.31 -9.05 -12.70
N LEU A 385 -12.39 -9.91 -11.71
CA LEU A 385 -12.81 -11.31 -11.90
C LEU A 385 -14.31 -11.42 -12.15
N ASN A 386 -15.10 -10.41 -11.80
CA ASN A 386 -16.54 -10.38 -12.05
C ASN A 386 -16.96 -9.55 -13.28
N LEU A 387 -16.04 -8.96 -14.05
CA LEU A 387 -16.38 -8.17 -15.25
C LEU A 387 -17.34 -8.90 -16.19
N GLN A 388 -17.02 -10.16 -16.54
CA GLN A 388 -17.88 -10.96 -17.40
C GLN A 388 -19.23 -11.26 -16.75
N ASN A 389 -19.26 -11.53 -15.45
CA ASN A 389 -20.51 -11.83 -14.73
C ASN A 389 -21.42 -10.61 -14.71
N ILE A 390 -20.87 -9.43 -14.44
CA ILE A 390 -21.60 -8.15 -14.43
C ILE A 390 -22.18 -7.86 -15.83
N LEU A 391 -21.35 -7.93 -16.86
CA LEU A 391 -21.77 -7.65 -18.24
C LEU A 391 -22.82 -8.65 -18.76
N ALA A 392 -22.75 -9.90 -18.32
CA ALA A 392 -23.68 -10.95 -18.70
C ALA A 392 -24.91 -11.06 -17.77
N GLY A 393 -25.03 -10.21 -16.74
CA GLY A 393 -26.10 -10.30 -15.75
C GLY A 393 -26.12 -11.62 -14.95
N LYS A 394 -24.95 -12.25 -14.77
CA LYS A 394 -24.78 -13.50 -14.01
C LYS A 394 -24.55 -13.21 -12.53
N ARG A 395 -24.70 -14.26 -11.73
CA ARG A 395 -24.35 -14.23 -10.30
C ARG A 395 -22.87 -13.89 -10.13
N LEU A 396 -22.60 -13.03 -9.16
CA LEU A 396 -21.25 -12.64 -8.74
C LEU A 396 -20.58 -13.76 -7.95
N GLU A 397 -19.27 -13.86 -8.09
CA GLU A 397 -18.43 -14.87 -7.43
C GLU A 397 -17.40 -14.20 -6.52
N ALA A 398 -17.36 -14.63 -5.27
CA ALA A 398 -16.28 -14.27 -4.36
C ALA A 398 -15.01 -15.06 -4.73
N GLN A 399 -13.84 -14.46 -4.49
CA GLN A 399 -12.55 -15.14 -4.69
C GLN A 399 -12.30 -16.24 -3.66
N PHE A 400 -12.78 -16.03 -2.42
CA PHE A 400 -12.47 -16.83 -1.24
C PHE A 400 -13.71 -17.24 -0.46
#